data_AF-A0A2A5SXF7-F1
#
_entry.id   AF-A0A2A5SXF7-F1
#
_cell.length_a   1.000
_cell.length_b   1.000
_cell.length_c   1.000
_cell.angle_alpha   90.00
_cell.angle_beta   90.00
_cell.angle_gamma   90.00
#
_symmetry.space_group_name_H-M   'P 1'
#
loop_
_entity.id
_entity.type
_entity.pdbx_description
1 polymer ?
#
loop_
_entity_poly.entity_id
_entity_poly.type
_entity_poly.pdbx_seq_one_letter_code
_entity_poly.pdbx_strand_id
1 'polypeptide(L)'
;MDIVQLHGDEDMNYINQLSFPVIKAVRPDQDFRLYKEVILLFDSLQGGSGQTFDWDSISPDKTVSKFFIAGGLTPENVAEAIQHFPNAFGVDVSSGVETAGKKDVVKIKSFIQKASLASSQQLFAEFLRITGKLNKFKISPYLMGSLAIEQLGNFFTNPDDIDIQLEKDDFENFSKLTVMMEDLGYQLIDLHEHKFEKGRFHVGFANVETIDSYANIDYHALQQNKQATKERYWFPNLEQSIKIYQTAIKDSWRAGKPKDQVILNKLIDYQKRNNNER
;
A
#
# COMPACT_ATOMS: atom_id res chain seq x y z
N MET A 1 -13.67 15.75 -17.43
CA MET A 1 -12.21 15.81 -17.24
C MET A 1 -12.02 16.23 -15.81
N ASP A 2 -11.39 15.38 -15.00
CA ASP A 2 -11.38 15.56 -13.55
C ASP A 2 -10.06 16.20 -13.07
N ILE A 3 -8.99 16.05 -13.86
CA ILE A 3 -7.65 16.58 -13.65
C ILE A 3 -7.05 16.98 -15.00
N VAL A 4 -6.25 18.04 -15.03
CA VAL A 4 -5.48 18.48 -16.22
C VAL A 4 -3.99 18.20 -16.01
N GLN A 5 -3.34 17.56 -16.99
CA GLN A 5 -1.90 17.30 -16.97
C GLN A 5 -1.18 18.25 -17.92
N LEU A 6 -0.24 19.04 -17.39
CA LEU A 6 0.49 20.08 -18.12
C LEU A 6 1.97 19.69 -18.32
N HIS A 7 2.40 19.63 -19.58
CA HIS A 7 3.73 19.16 -19.99
C HIS A 7 4.64 20.26 -20.53
N GLY A 8 4.15 21.48 -20.72
CA GLY A 8 4.93 22.60 -21.23
C GLY A 8 5.71 23.32 -20.14
N ASP A 9 5.97 24.61 -20.38
CA ASP A 9 6.66 25.51 -19.46
C ASP A 9 5.67 26.37 -18.65
N GLU A 10 4.46 25.85 -18.38
CA GLU A 10 3.43 26.61 -17.67
C GLU A 10 3.88 26.98 -16.25
N ASP A 11 3.63 28.23 -15.85
CA ASP A 11 3.97 28.78 -14.54
C ASP A 11 2.76 28.75 -13.57
N MET A 12 2.97 29.18 -12.33
CA MET A 12 1.89 29.24 -11.34
C MET A 12 0.80 30.26 -11.72
N ASN A 13 1.09 31.30 -12.50
CA ASN A 13 0.07 32.26 -12.92
C ASN A 13 -0.92 31.61 -13.88
N TYR A 14 -0.43 30.79 -14.81
CA TYR A 14 -1.27 30.00 -15.70
C TYR A 14 -2.03 28.92 -14.94
N ILE A 15 -1.34 28.15 -14.08
CA ILE A 15 -1.93 27.06 -13.30
C ILE A 15 -3.08 27.57 -12.42
N ASN A 16 -2.90 28.71 -11.73
CA ASN A 16 -3.90 29.29 -10.84
C ASN A 16 -5.15 29.83 -11.57
N GLN A 17 -5.11 29.99 -12.90
CA GLN A 17 -6.28 30.37 -13.69
C GLN A 17 -7.17 29.18 -14.06
N LEU A 18 -6.67 27.95 -13.90
CA LEU A 18 -7.43 26.74 -14.21
C LEU A 18 -8.43 26.41 -13.10
N SER A 19 -9.64 26.04 -13.49
CA SER A 19 -10.69 25.61 -12.56
C SER A 19 -10.59 24.12 -12.17
N PHE A 20 -9.56 23.42 -12.63
CA PHE A 20 -9.36 21.98 -12.42
C PHE A 20 -8.05 21.73 -11.66
N PRO A 21 -7.98 20.65 -10.84
CA PRO A 21 -6.72 20.19 -10.28
C PRO A 21 -5.69 19.91 -11.38
N VAL A 22 -4.43 20.23 -11.10
CA VAL A 22 -3.33 20.12 -12.06
C VAL A 22 -2.29 19.09 -11.63
N ILE A 23 -1.88 18.25 -12.58
CA ILE A 23 -0.63 17.51 -12.55
C ILE A 23 0.38 18.23 -13.44
N LYS A 24 1.47 18.75 -12.86
CA LYS A 24 2.54 19.40 -13.63
C LYS A 24 3.67 18.41 -13.86
N ALA A 25 3.95 18.11 -15.13
CA ALA A 25 5.16 17.38 -15.46
C ALA A 25 6.38 18.29 -15.30
N VAL A 26 7.38 17.76 -14.62
CA VAL A 26 8.66 18.41 -14.36
C VAL A 26 9.77 17.44 -14.69
N ARG A 27 10.84 18.00 -15.24
CA ARG A 27 12.06 17.22 -15.48
C ARG A 27 12.87 17.10 -14.19
N PRO A 28 13.69 16.06 -14.02
CA PRO A 28 14.49 15.88 -12.81
C PRO A 28 15.46 17.04 -12.54
N ASP A 29 15.91 17.71 -13.61
CA ASP A 29 16.83 18.86 -13.57
C ASP A 29 16.14 20.22 -13.39
N GLN A 30 14.80 20.26 -13.42
CA GLN A 30 14.03 21.50 -13.30
C GLN A 30 13.84 21.90 -11.83
N ASP A 31 13.86 23.20 -11.53
CA ASP A 31 13.47 23.68 -10.20
C ASP A 31 11.96 23.54 -9.98
N PHE A 32 11.56 22.43 -9.37
CA PHE A 32 10.16 22.11 -9.13
C PHE A 32 9.56 22.78 -7.89
N ARG A 33 10.39 23.41 -7.03
CA ARG A 33 9.93 24.05 -5.76
C ARG A 33 9.04 25.29 -6.00
N LEU A 34 9.03 25.76 -7.24
CA LEU A 34 8.17 26.84 -7.73
C LEU A 34 6.69 26.42 -7.75
N TYR A 35 6.42 25.12 -7.92
CA TYR A 35 5.08 24.54 -8.07
C TYR A 35 4.49 24.13 -6.72
N LYS A 36 4.08 25.12 -5.94
CA LYS A 36 3.48 24.91 -4.62
C LYS A 36 2.05 24.40 -4.74
N GLU A 37 1.70 23.40 -3.92
CA GLU A 37 0.35 22.82 -3.86
C GLU A 37 -0.14 22.17 -5.16
N VAL A 38 0.77 21.86 -6.08
CA VAL A 38 0.50 21.17 -7.34
C VAL A 38 1.00 19.73 -7.27
N ILE A 39 0.26 18.80 -7.88
CA ILE A 39 0.73 17.42 -8.00
C ILE A 39 1.84 17.38 -9.06
N LEU A 40 3.00 16.84 -8.72
CA LEU A 40 4.11 16.74 -9.67
C LEU A 40 4.11 15.39 -10.40
N LEU A 41 4.54 15.40 -11.65
CA LEU A 41 4.88 14.20 -12.42
C LEU A 41 6.34 14.31 -12.84
N PHE A 42 7.21 13.53 -12.22
CA PHE A 42 8.61 13.49 -12.62
C PHE A 42 8.76 12.59 -13.84
N ASP A 43 9.10 13.18 -14.99
CA ASP A 43 9.24 12.49 -16.28
C ASP A 43 10.63 12.72 -16.89
N SER A 44 11.08 11.77 -17.70
CA SER A 44 12.34 11.84 -18.44
C SER A 44 12.40 13.04 -19.41
N LEU A 45 13.61 13.51 -19.72
CA LEU A 45 13.89 14.62 -20.64
C LEU A 45 13.23 14.48 -22.02
N GLN A 46 12.95 13.25 -22.45
CA GLN A 46 12.24 12.94 -23.69
C GLN A 46 11.01 12.08 -23.38
N GLY A 47 9.94 12.72 -22.91
CA GLY A 47 8.63 12.07 -22.75
C GLY A 47 8.27 11.29 -24.02
N GLY A 48 7.94 10.00 -23.87
CA GLY A 48 7.64 9.09 -24.98
C GLY A 48 8.83 8.34 -25.60
N SER A 49 10.08 8.61 -25.19
CA SER A 49 11.26 7.86 -25.66
C SER A 49 11.38 6.43 -25.09
N GLY A 50 10.68 6.15 -23.97
CA GLY A 50 10.77 4.88 -23.26
C GLY A 50 12.05 4.69 -22.43
N GLN A 51 12.91 5.71 -22.33
CA GLN A 51 14.13 5.66 -21.51
C GLN A 51 13.84 6.15 -20.08
N THR A 52 14.41 5.45 -19.10
CA THR A 52 14.44 5.90 -17.70
C THR A 52 15.49 7.00 -17.53
N PHE A 53 15.33 7.83 -16.51
CA PHE A 53 16.34 8.82 -16.10
C PHE A 53 17.03 8.35 -14.81
N ASP A 54 18.11 9.03 -14.42
CA ASP A 54 18.80 8.76 -13.16
C ASP A 54 17.89 9.12 -11.98
N TRP A 55 17.30 8.12 -11.33
CA TRP A 55 16.37 8.34 -10.22
C TRP A 55 17.01 9.04 -9.01
N ASP A 56 18.33 8.92 -8.83
CA ASP A 56 19.05 9.62 -7.77
C ASP A 56 19.10 11.13 -7.97
N SER A 57 18.85 11.61 -9.20
CA SER A 57 18.76 13.05 -9.48
C SER A 57 17.52 13.71 -8.86
N ILE A 58 16.50 12.92 -8.49
CA ILE A 58 15.32 13.42 -7.80
C ILE A 58 15.49 13.21 -6.30
N SER A 59 15.58 14.31 -5.58
CA SER A 59 15.42 14.34 -4.13
C SER A 59 14.16 15.15 -3.80
N PRO A 60 12.96 14.54 -3.88
CA PRO A 60 11.75 15.24 -3.50
C PRO A 60 11.83 15.47 -1.99
N ASP A 61 12.00 16.74 -1.60
CA ASP A 61 12.00 17.11 -0.21
C ASP A 61 10.55 17.14 0.33
N LYS A 62 10.42 17.49 1.62
CA LYS A 62 9.10 17.55 2.29
C LYS A 62 8.16 18.62 1.72
N THR A 63 8.61 19.48 0.80
CA THR A 63 7.78 20.54 0.21
C THR A 63 6.91 20.05 -0.95
N VAL A 64 7.23 18.88 -1.52
CA VAL A 64 6.39 18.23 -2.53
C VAL A 64 5.27 17.48 -1.83
N SER A 65 4.03 17.97 -1.96
CA SER A 65 2.87 17.39 -1.28
C SER A 65 2.48 16.03 -1.84
N LYS A 66 2.48 15.87 -3.17
CA LYS A 66 2.19 14.63 -3.89
C LYS A 66 2.93 14.59 -5.23
N PHE A 67 3.52 13.45 -5.57
CA PHE A 67 4.16 13.27 -6.86
C PHE A 67 3.98 11.87 -7.43
N PHE A 68 4.00 11.79 -8.74
CA PHE A 68 4.08 10.56 -9.53
C PHE A 68 5.47 10.43 -10.16
N ILE A 69 5.89 9.20 -10.39
CA ILE A 69 7.09 8.88 -11.17
C ILE A 69 6.67 8.33 -12.53
N ALA A 70 7.20 8.91 -13.61
CA ALA A 70 7.03 8.49 -15.00
C ALA A 70 8.40 8.19 -15.64
N GLY A 71 8.48 8.29 -16.96
CA GLY A 71 9.75 8.19 -17.70
C GLY A 71 10.25 6.76 -17.85
N GLY A 72 9.85 6.09 -18.93
CA GLY A 72 10.42 4.79 -19.30
C GLY A 72 10.07 3.63 -18.36
N LEU A 73 9.01 3.77 -17.54
CA LEU A 73 8.57 2.68 -16.68
C LEU A 73 8.03 1.51 -17.52
N THR A 74 8.41 0.29 -17.16
CA THR A 74 8.00 -0.97 -17.79
C THR A 74 7.65 -1.99 -16.71
N PRO A 75 7.04 -3.14 -17.06
CA PRO A 75 6.86 -4.21 -16.10
C PRO A 75 8.19 -4.67 -15.47
N GLU A 76 9.34 -4.46 -16.11
CA GLU A 76 10.63 -4.93 -15.62
C GLU A 76 11.20 -4.04 -14.51
N ASN A 77 10.95 -2.72 -14.53
CA ASN A 77 11.57 -1.76 -13.61
C ASN A 77 10.61 -1.10 -12.59
N VAL A 78 9.29 -1.25 -12.75
CA VAL A 78 8.31 -0.56 -11.88
C VAL A 78 8.46 -0.90 -10.40
N ALA A 79 8.85 -2.14 -10.09
CA ALA A 79 9.06 -2.56 -8.70
C ALA A 79 10.25 -1.83 -8.06
N GLU A 80 11.32 -1.64 -8.82
CA GLU A 80 12.51 -0.91 -8.40
C GLU A 80 12.19 0.58 -8.22
N ALA A 81 11.44 1.18 -9.15
CA ALA A 81 11.01 2.58 -9.06
C ALA A 81 10.20 2.84 -7.78
N ILE A 82 9.26 1.96 -7.44
CA ILE A 82 8.47 2.08 -6.21
C ILE A 82 9.35 1.92 -4.97
N GLN A 83 10.32 1.00 -4.99
CA GLN A 83 11.28 0.83 -3.91
C GLN A 83 12.15 2.06 -3.70
N HIS A 84 12.60 2.67 -4.80
CA HIS A 84 13.42 3.87 -4.80
C HIS A 84 12.67 5.10 -4.29
N PHE A 85 11.40 5.24 -4.67
CA PHE A 85 10.52 6.34 -4.29
C PHE A 85 9.39 5.87 -3.38
N PRO A 86 9.67 5.45 -2.12
CA PRO A 86 8.66 4.91 -1.23
C PRO A 86 7.52 5.92 -0.99
N ASN A 87 7.80 7.23 -0.97
CA ASN A 87 6.80 8.27 -0.73
C ASN A 87 6.09 8.76 -2.00
N ALA A 88 6.35 8.18 -3.16
CA ALA A 88 5.60 8.52 -4.37
C ALA A 88 4.10 8.21 -4.17
N PHE A 89 3.25 9.10 -4.64
CA PHE A 89 1.80 8.90 -4.64
C PHE A 89 1.39 7.82 -5.65
N GLY A 90 2.14 7.67 -6.73
CA GLY A 90 1.96 6.60 -7.71
C GLY A 90 3.01 6.60 -8.81
N VAL A 91 2.78 5.74 -9.80
CA VAL A 91 3.59 5.62 -11.01
C VAL A 91 2.72 5.85 -12.24
N ASP A 92 3.29 6.46 -13.28
CA ASP A 92 2.66 6.67 -14.58
C ASP A 92 3.40 5.90 -15.66
N VAL A 93 2.64 5.26 -16.56
CA VAL A 93 3.21 4.42 -17.61
C VAL A 93 2.51 4.65 -18.95
N SER A 94 3.32 4.87 -19.98
CA SER A 94 2.84 4.97 -21.35
C SER A 94 3.43 3.90 -22.26
N SER A 95 4.60 4.14 -22.88
CA SER A 95 5.16 3.26 -23.91
C SER A 95 5.65 1.90 -23.40
N GLY A 96 6.03 1.79 -22.12
CA GLY A 96 6.52 0.53 -21.54
C GLY A 96 5.47 -0.59 -21.47
N VAL A 97 4.19 -0.26 -21.65
CA VAL A 97 3.09 -1.24 -21.74
C VAL A 97 2.49 -1.32 -23.14
N GLU A 98 3.23 -0.92 -24.16
CA GLU A 98 2.82 -1.01 -25.56
C GLU A 98 3.55 -2.12 -26.32
N THR A 99 2.88 -2.64 -27.35
CA THR A 99 3.45 -3.52 -28.37
C THR A 99 3.09 -2.92 -29.74
N ALA A 100 4.10 -2.60 -30.55
CA ALA A 100 3.94 -1.92 -31.83
C ALA A 100 3.10 -0.61 -31.75
N GLY A 101 3.34 0.21 -30.71
CA GLY A 101 2.66 1.49 -30.49
C GLY A 101 1.20 1.39 -30.05
N LYS A 102 0.72 0.19 -29.68
CA LYS A 102 -0.62 -0.02 -29.14
C LYS A 102 -0.53 -0.61 -27.74
N LYS A 103 -1.43 -0.20 -26.84
CA LYS A 103 -1.51 -0.74 -25.48
C LYS A 103 -1.68 -2.26 -25.49
N ASP A 104 -0.82 -2.93 -24.73
CA ASP A 104 -0.77 -4.39 -24.61
C ASP A 104 -1.34 -4.81 -23.25
N VAL A 105 -2.48 -5.51 -23.29
CA VAL A 105 -3.20 -5.93 -22.07
C VAL A 105 -2.36 -6.85 -21.18
N VAL A 106 -1.48 -7.68 -21.76
CA VAL A 106 -0.59 -8.56 -20.99
C VAL A 106 0.44 -7.73 -20.24
N LYS A 107 1.07 -6.77 -20.91
CA LYS A 107 2.05 -5.86 -20.27
C LYS A 107 1.39 -4.99 -19.20
N ILE A 108 0.20 -4.45 -19.46
CA ILE A 108 -0.57 -3.67 -18.47
C ILE A 108 -0.82 -4.50 -17.21
N LYS A 109 -1.33 -5.73 -17.35
CA LYS A 109 -1.57 -6.62 -16.22
C LYS A 109 -0.28 -6.91 -15.45
N SER A 110 0.81 -7.21 -16.16
CA SER A 110 2.11 -7.45 -15.53
C SER A 110 2.64 -6.22 -14.80
N PHE A 111 2.47 -5.03 -15.36
CA PHE A 111 2.88 -3.78 -14.74
C PHE A 111 2.14 -3.55 -13.42
N ILE A 112 0.80 -3.62 -13.45
CA ILE A 112 -0.05 -3.42 -12.27
C ILE A 112 0.28 -4.45 -11.18
N GLN A 113 0.45 -5.73 -11.55
CA GLN A 113 0.79 -6.78 -10.60
C GLN A 113 2.12 -6.52 -9.90
N LYS A 114 3.16 -6.19 -10.66
CA LYS A 114 4.49 -5.91 -10.10
C LYS A 114 4.52 -4.64 -9.28
N ALA A 115 3.79 -3.61 -9.68
CA ALA A 115 3.62 -2.38 -8.91
C ALA A 115 2.94 -2.65 -7.57
N SER A 116 1.82 -3.39 -7.59
CA SER A 116 1.06 -3.76 -6.39
C SER A 116 1.90 -4.63 -5.44
N LEU A 117 2.65 -5.60 -5.98
CA LEU A 117 3.59 -6.42 -5.19
C LEU A 117 4.66 -5.58 -4.49
N ALA A 118 5.32 -4.67 -5.21
CA ALA A 118 6.35 -3.83 -4.63
C ALA A 118 5.81 -2.93 -3.51
N SER A 119 4.63 -2.35 -3.73
CA SER A 119 3.90 -1.57 -2.71
C SER A 119 3.60 -2.41 -1.46
N SER A 120 3.11 -3.63 -1.64
CA SER A 120 2.74 -4.53 -0.55
C SER A 120 3.96 -5.03 0.24
N GLN A 121 5.08 -5.25 -0.45
CA GLN A 121 6.36 -5.57 0.19
C GLN A 121 6.85 -4.43 1.10
N GLN A 122 6.67 -3.17 0.70
CA GLN A 122 7.00 -2.02 1.56
C GLN A 122 6.10 -1.97 2.80
N LEU A 123 4.78 -2.17 2.63
CA LEU A 123 3.84 -2.24 3.74
C LEU A 123 4.21 -3.37 4.71
N PHE A 124 4.54 -4.54 4.19
CA PHE A 124 4.95 -5.68 5.01
C PHE A 124 6.27 -5.45 5.73
N ALA A 125 7.27 -4.83 5.07
CA ALA A 125 8.52 -4.46 5.71
C ALA A 125 8.30 -3.45 6.85
N GLU A 126 7.41 -2.48 6.66
CA GLU A 126 7.03 -1.52 7.71
C GLU A 126 6.27 -2.20 8.85
N PHE A 127 5.37 -3.14 8.55
CA PHE A 127 4.71 -3.99 9.55
C PHE A 127 5.74 -4.75 10.40
N LEU A 128 6.77 -5.33 9.80
CA LEU A 128 7.85 -6.00 10.53
C LEU A 128 8.63 -5.00 11.42
N ARG A 129 8.87 -3.77 10.95
CA ARG A 129 9.50 -2.72 11.77
C ARG A 129 8.68 -2.39 13.01
N ILE A 130 7.35 -2.24 12.85
CA ILE A 130 6.41 -2.00 13.95
C ILE A 130 6.41 -3.21 14.90
N THR A 131 6.30 -4.42 14.36
CA THR A 131 6.32 -5.67 15.12
C THR A 131 7.60 -5.80 15.94
N GLY A 132 8.76 -5.46 15.37
CA GLY A 132 10.04 -5.45 16.08
C GLY A 132 10.07 -4.47 17.25
N LYS A 133 9.41 -3.31 17.16
CA LYS A 133 9.23 -2.38 18.29
C LYS A 133 8.31 -3.00 19.34
N LEU A 134 7.15 -3.53 18.96
CA LEU A 134 6.18 -4.15 19.86
C LEU A 134 6.78 -5.35 20.63
N ASN A 135 7.50 -6.24 19.94
CA ASN A 135 8.12 -7.41 20.53
C ASN A 135 9.17 -7.07 21.61
N LYS A 136 9.87 -5.92 21.51
CA LYS A 136 10.78 -5.46 22.58
C LYS A 136 10.05 -5.19 23.90
N PHE A 137 8.76 -4.87 23.83
CA PHE A 137 7.88 -4.69 24.98
C PHE A 137 7.05 -5.94 25.30
N LYS A 138 7.42 -7.10 24.73
CA LYS A 138 6.76 -8.40 24.85
C LYS A 138 5.36 -8.48 24.22
N ILE A 139 5.00 -7.49 23.41
CA ILE A 139 3.71 -7.42 22.72
C ILE A 139 3.79 -8.26 21.44
N SER A 140 2.73 -9.03 21.21
CA SER A 140 2.60 -10.03 20.15
C SER A 140 1.50 -9.63 19.18
N PRO A 141 1.83 -8.99 18.05
CA PRO A 141 0.79 -8.52 17.14
C PRO A 141 0.23 -9.63 16.25
N TYR A 142 -1.00 -9.40 15.80
CA TYR A 142 -1.69 -10.20 14.82
C TYR A 142 -1.85 -9.36 13.54
N LEU A 143 -1.21 -9.77 12.45
CA LEU A 143 -1.40 -9.15 11.13
C LEU A 143 -2.74 -9.58 10.57
N MET A 144 -3.57 -8.60 10.21
CA MET A 144 -4.92 -8.83 9.70
C MET A 144 -5.12 -8.17 8.32
N GLY A 145 -6.34 -8.29 7.81
CA GLY A 145 -6.76 -7.59 6.59
C GLY A 145 -6.07 -8.09 5.33
N SER A 146 -6.08 -7.23 4.32
CA SER A 146 -5.65 -7.60 2.96
C SER A 146 -4.15 -7.90 2.86
N LEU A 147 -3.32 -7.28 3.70
CA LEU A 147 -1.88 -7.54 3.78
C LEU A 147 -1.57 -8.92 4.39
N ALA A 148 -2.37 -9.37 5.37
CA ALA A 148 -2.26 -10.73 5.93
C ALA A 148 -2.54 -11.80 4.87
N ILE A 149 -3.52 -11.56 4.00
CA ILE A 149 -3.89 -12.50 2.93
C ILE A 149 -2.72 -12.75 1.96
N GLU A 150 -1.93 -11.73 1.65
CA GLU A 150 -0.77 -11.88 0.78
C GLU A 150 0.34 -12.75 1.43
N GLN A 151 0.30 -12.98 2.75
CA GLN A 151 1.24 -13.90 3.42
C GLN A 151 0.85 -15.38 3.28
N LEU A 152 -0.37 -15.68 2.81
CA LEU A 152 -0.83 -17.06 2.57
C LEU A 152 -0.31 -17.66 1.25
N GLY A 153 0.21 -16.84 0.34
CA GLY A 153 0.68 -17.25 -0.99
C GLY A 153 0.55 -16.12 -2.02
N ASN A 154 0.58 -16.46 -3.32
CA ASN A 154 0.48 -15.52 -4.45
C ASN A 154 -0.93 -14.89 -4.58
N PHE A 155 -1.37 -14.17 -3.56
CA PHE A 155 -2.54 -13.30 -3.59
C PHE A 155 -2.08 -11.88 -3.83
N PHE A 156 -2.71 -11.22 -4.81
CA PHE A 156 -2.58 -9.78 -5.03
C PHE A 156 -3.86 -9.14 -4.55
N THR A 157 -3.84 -8.54 -3.36
CA THR A 157 -4.99 -7.89 -2.73
C THR A 157 -4.89 -6.37 -2.82
N ASN A 158 -3.72 -5.83 -3.16
CA ASN A 158 -3.44 -4.40 -3.20
C ASN A 158 -3.79 -3.70 -1.86
N PRO A 159 -3.13 -4.08 -0.75
CA PRO A 159 -3.33 -3.47 0.55
C PRO A 159 -3.04 -1.96 0.51
N ASP A 160 -3.88 -1.20 1.21
CA ASP A 160 -3.79 0.26 1.29
C ASP A 160 -3.23 0.70 2.66
N ASP A 161 -3.36 -0.17 3.66
CA ASP A 161 -3.04 0.02 5.06
C ASP A 161 -2.47 -1.26 5.71
N ILE A 162 -2.00 -1.12 6.94
CA ILE A 162 -1.53 -2.21 7.79
C ILE A 162 -2.53 -2.37 8.94
N ASP A 163 -3.28 -3.48 8.94
CA ASP A 163 -4.19 -3.84 10.02
C ASP A 163 -3.45 -4.67 11.08
N ILE A 164 -3.28 -4.12 12.27
CA ILE A 164 -2.68 -4.82 13.41
C ILE A 164 -3.74 -5.03 14.48
N GLN A 165 -3.85 -6.26 14.98
CA GLN A 165 -4.64 -6.54 16.17
C GLN A 165 -3.72 -6.91 17.34
N LEU A 166 -4.12 -6.52 18.54
CA LEU A 166 -3.41 -6.77 19.80
C LEU A 166 -4.36 -7.44 20.81
N GLU A 167 -3.79 -8.13 21.80
CA GLU A 167 -4.56 -8.61 22.95
C GLU A 167 -5.09 -7.44 23.77
N LYS A 168 -6.21 -7.65 24.49
CA LYS A 168 -6.95 -6.57 25.14
C LYS A 168 -6.09 -5.71 26.06
N ASP A 169 -5.27 -6.31 26.92
CA ASP A 169 -4.43 -5.56 27.86
C ASP A 169 -3.41 -4.65 27.15
N ASP A 170 -2.86 -5.10 26.02
CA ASP A 170 -1.92 -4.32 25.22
C ASP A 170 -2.62 -3.24 24.39
N PHE A 171 -3.82 -3.53 23.87
CA PHE A 171 -4.65 -2.60 23.12
C PHE A 171 -5.21 -1.47 24.00
N GLU A 172 -5.72 -1.81 25.19
CA GLU A 172 -6.29 -0.85 26.15
C GLU A 172 -5.21 0.04 26.80
N ASN A 173 -3.95 -0.40 26.80
CA ASN A 173 -2.81 0.45 27.15
C ASN A 173 -2.41 1.39 26.00
N PHE A 174 -3.39 2.15 25.51
CA PHE A 174 -3.26 2.95 24.31
C PHE A 174 -2.20 4.04 24.44
N SER A 175 -2.01 4.62 25.63
CA SER A 175 -0.94 5.61 25.88
C SER A 175 0.45 5.03 25.60
N LYS A 176 0.72 3.79 26.03
CA LYS A 176 1.99 3.11 25.75
C LYS A 176 2.13 2.81 24.26
N LEU A 177 1.05 2.38 23.61
CA LEU A 177 1.02 2.15 22.16
C LEU A 177 1.35 3.42 21.37
N THR A 178 0.71 4.54 21.71
CA THR A 178 0.96 5.85 21.09
C THR A 178 2.42 6.26 21.21
N VAL A 179 3.03 6.16 22.39
CA VAL A 179 4.47 6.47 22.57
C VAL A 179 5.35 5.58 21.70
N MET A 180 5.05 4.28 21.59
CA MET A 180 5.82 3.38 20.73
C MET A 180 5.70 3.73 19.24
N MET A 181 4.52 4.18 18.79
CA MET A 181 4.27 4.60 17.42
C MET A 181 4.91 5.97 17.12
N GLU A 182 4.84 6.92 18.05
CA GLU A 182 5.50 8.23 17.95
C GLU A 182 7.03 8.09 17.86
N ASP A 183 7.63 7.20 18.67
CA ASP A 183 9.05 6.84 18.57
C ASP A 183 9.44 6.27 17.19
N LEU A 184 8.48 5.67 16.49
CA LEU A 184 8.64 5.15 15.14
C LEU A 184 8.38 6.22 14.06
N GLY A 185 8.06 7.45 14.45
CA GLY A 185 7.77 8.59 13.58
C GLY A 185 6.32 8.67 13.10
N TYR A 186 5.42 7.89 13.69
CA TYR A 186 3.99 7.95 13.38
C TYR A 186 3.29 9.05 14.15
N GLN A 187 2.21 9.56 13.57
CA GLN A 187 1.28 10.47 14.20
C GLN A 187 -0.09 9.81 14.32
N LEU A 188 -0.76 10.01 15.44
CA LEU A 188 -2.14 9.58 15.61
C LEU A 188 -3.05 10.51 14.78
N ILE A 189 -3.80 9.95 13.84
CA ILE A 189 -4.69 10.71 12.93
C ILE A 189 -6.17 10.52 13.25
N ASP A 190 -6.54 9.39 13.87
CA ASP A 190 -7.90 9.12 14.31
C ASP A 190 -7.87 8.31 15.61
N LEU A 191 -8.33 8.93 16.71
CA LEU A 191 -8.41 8.29 18.02
C LEU A 191 -9.53 7.24 18.10
N HIS A 192 -10.64 7.45 17.39
CA HIS A 192 -11.77 6.52 17.42
C HIS A 192 -11.48 5.25 16.62
N GLU A 193 -10.80 5.40 15.48
CA GLU A 193 -10.37 4.26 14.65
C GLU A 193 -8.98 3.72 15.04
N HIS A 194 -8.33 4.32 16.06
CA HIS A 194 -6.99 3.97 16.52
C HIS A 194 -5.96 3.90 15.37
N LYS A 195 -6.01 4.91 14.48
CA LYS A 195 -5.21 4.96 13.26
C LYS A 195 -4.02 5.91 13.36
N PHE A 196 -2.89 5.42 12.90
CA PHE A 196 -1.62 6.13 12.83
C PHE A 196 -1.17 6.32 11.38
N GLU A 197 -0.47 7.41 11.10
CA GLU A 197 0.10 7.72 9.79
C GLU A 197 1.58 8.09 9.89
N LYS A 198 2.37 7.64 8.90
CA LYS A 198 3.75 8.09 8.66
C LYS A 198 4.01 8.13 7.16
N GLY A 199 3.92 9.31 6.56
CA GLY A 199 4.00 9.45 5.11
C GLY A 199 2.88 8.64 4.45
N ARG A 200 3.22 7.68 3.59
CA ARG A 200 2.21 6.81 2.95
C ARG A 200 1.66 5.70 3.83
N PHE A 201 2.28 5.41 4.97
CA PHE A 201 1.94 4.25 5.78
C PHE A 201 0.79 4.59 6.71
N HIS A 202 -0.34 3.92 6.53
CA HIS A 202 -1.48 3.96 7.44
C HIS A 202 -1.54 2.66 8.23
N VAL A 203 -1.71 2.76 9.55
CA VAL A 203 -1.72 1.62 10.45
C VAL A 203 -2.92 1.71 11.37
N GLY A 204 -3.81 0.73 11.31
CA GLY A 204 -4.95 0.61 12.21
C GLY A 204 -4.67 -0.40 13.32
N PHE A 205 -5.12 -0.09 14.54
CA PHE A 205 -5.09 -1.02 15.66
C PHE A 205 -6.49 -1.43 16.11
N ALA A 206 -6.67 -2.71 16.44
CA ALA A 206 -7.89 -3.20 17.08
C ALA A 206 -7.61 -4.31 18.08
N ASN A 207 -8.60 -4.68 18.89
CA ASN A 207 -8.53 -5.82 19.81
C ASN A 207 -8.78 -7.14 19.06
N VAL A 208 -7.84 -8.08 19.17
CA VAL A 208 -7.92 -9.40 18.53
C VAL A 208 -9.05 -10.28 19.07
N GLU A 209 -9.43 -10.13 20.34
CA GLU A 209 -10.50 -10.93 20.96
C GLU A 209 -11.86 -10.73 20.27
N THR A 210 -12.04 -9.59 19.60
CA THR A 210 -13.27 -9.32 18.83
C THR A 210 -13.48 -10.27 17.66
N ILE A 211 -12.43 -10.96 17.19
CA ILE A 211 -12.55 -11.90 16.07
C ILE A 211 -13.38 -13.13 16.41
N ASP A 212 -13.46 -13.51 17.70
CA ASP A 212 -14.28 -14.64 18.15
C ASP A 212 -15.77 -14.32 17.94
N SER A 213 -16.24 -13.21 18.51
CA SER A 213 -17.63 -12.78 18.33
C SER A 213 -17.95 -12.36 16.89
N TYR A 214 -16.97 -11.87 16.15
CA TYR A 214 -17.14 -11.44 14.75
C TYR A 214 -17.23 -12.62 13.78
N ALA A 215 -16.26 -13.53 13.79
CA ALA A 215 -16.10 -14.58 12.78
C ALA A 215 -16.07 -16.01 13.35
N ASN A 216 -16.32 -16.18 14.66
CA ASN A 216 -16.25 -17.46 15.38
C ASN A 216 -14.88 -18.12 15.22
N ILE A 217 -13.82 -17.35 15.51
CA ILE A 217 -12.42 -17.75 15.41
C ILE A 217 -11.75 -17.56 16.77
N ASP A 218 -11.21 -18.66 17.31
CA ASP A 218 -10.26 -18.59 18.42
C ASP A 218 -8.94 -17.98 17.94
N TYR A 219 -8.59 -16.81 18.47
CA TYR A 219 -7.39 -16.09 18.08
C TYR A 219 -6.10 -16.79 18.54
N HIS A 220 -6.15 -17.64 19.56
CA HIS A 220 -5.00 -18.46 19.97
C HIS A 220 -4.65 -19.54 18.93
N ALA A 221 -5.61 -19.90 18.07
CA ALA A 221 -5.41 -20.85 16.97
C ALA A 221 -4.89 -20.19 15.68
N LEU A 222 -4.59 -18.89 15.69
CA LEU A 222 -3.97 -18.22 14.55
C LEU A 222 -2.55 -18.74 14.31
N GLN A 223 -2.10 -18.68 13.06
CA GLN A 223 -0.80 -19.20 12.69
C GLN A 223 0.29 -18.21 13.10
N GLN A 224 1.24 -18.65 13.92
CA GLN A 224 2.48 -17.90 14.12
C GLN A 224 3.29 -17.88 12.82
N ASN A 225 3.95 -16.77 12.53
CA ASN A 225 4.86 -16.65 11.41
C ASN A 225 5.94 -17.75 11.44
N LYS A 226 6.06 -18.48 10.32
CA LYS A 226 7.07 -19.52 10.12
C LYS A 226 8.25 -19.06 9.25
N GLN A 227 8.19 -17.81 8.77
CA GLN A 227 9.22 -17.22 7.91
C GLN A 227 10.49 -16.92 8.71
N ALA A 228 11.63 -16.79 8.01
CA ALA A 228 12.96 -16.51 8.57
C ALA A 228 13.12 -15.10 9.18
N THR A 229 12.03 -14.42 9.52
CA THR A 229 12.04 -13.11 10.20
C THR A 229 12.25 -13.33 11.70
N LYS A 230 13.04 -12.46 12.36
CA LYS A 230 13.25 -12.52 13.81
C LYS A 230 12.02 -12.05 14.60
N GLU A 231 11.17 -11.26 13.96
CA GLU A 231 9.92 -10.72 14.50
C GLU A 231 8.89 -11.83 14.70
N ARG A 232 8.19 -11.79 15.84
CA ARG A 232 7.15 -12.73 16.24
C ARG A 232 5.78 -12.08 16.08
N TYR A 233 4.97 -12.62 15.18
CA TYR A 233 3.59 -12.21 14.94
C TYR A 233 2.73 -13.39 14.50
N TRP A 234 1.41 -13.20 14.53
CA TRP A 234 0.42 -14.19 14.10
C TRP A 234 -0.43 -13.65 12.96
N PHE A 235 -1.05 -14.54 12.21
CA PHE A 235 -2.00 -14.16 11.16
C PHE A 235 -2.99 -15.31 10.88
N PRO A 236 -4.17 -15.03 10.32
CA PRO A 236 -5.14 -16.05 9.97
C PRO A 236 -4.61 -17.00 8.90
N ASN A 237 -4.86 -18.30 9.08
CA ASN A 237 -4.67 -19.28 8.01
C ASN A 237 -5.78 -19.15 6.94
N LEU A 238 -5.67 -19.92 5.85
CA LEU A 238 -6.63 -19.85 4.73
C LEU A 238 -8.09 -20.03 5.15
N GLU A 239 -8.40 -20.99 6.02
CA GLU A 239 -9.79 -21.25 6.46
C GLU A 239 -10.32 -20.09 7.31
N GLN A 240 -9.50 -19.59 8.24
CA GLN A 240 -9.82 -18.45 9.09
C GLN A 240 -10.01 -17.19 8.24
N SER A 241 -9.14 -16.92 7.28
CA SER A 241 -9.28 -15.82 6.32
C SER A 241 -10.59 -15.88 5.55
N ILE A 242 -11.01 -17.06 5.07
CA ILE A 242 -12.30 -17.22 4.39
C ILE A 242 -13.45 -16.85 5.33
N LYS A 243 -13.46 -17.31 6.59
CA LYS A 243 -14.50 -16.97 7.57
C LYS A 243 -14.57 -15.46 7.87
N ILE A 244 -13.42 -14.81 8.03
CA ILE A 244 -13.33 -13.36 8.24
C ILE A 244 -13.98 -12.61 7.07
N TYR A 245 -13.58 -12.93 5.83
CA TYR A 245 -14.10 -12.24 4.65
C TYR A 245 -15.57 -12.60 4.35
N GLN A 246 -16.03 -13.82 4.64
CA GLN A 246 -17.45 -14.20 4.56
C GLN A 246 -18.33 -13.40 5.54
N THR A 247 -17.80 -13.10 6.72
CA THR A 247 -18.50 -12.27 7.71
C THR A 247 -18.49 -10.81 7.26
N ALA A 248 -17.35 -10.29 6.80
CA ALA A 248 -17.20 -8.92 6.33
C ALA A 248 -18.19 -8.54 5.23
N ILE A 249 -18.43 -9.41 4.24
CA ILE A 249 -19.39 -9.10 3.16
C ILE A 249 -20.86 -9.09 3.61
N LYS A 250 -21.19 -9.65 4.78
CA LYS A 250 -22.55 -9.65 5.34
C LYS A 250 -22.79 -8.47 6.29
N ASP A 251 -21.72 -7.90 6.81
CA ASP A 251 -21.77 -6.78 7.74
C ASP A 251 -22.13 -5.49 7.01
N SER A 252 -23.12 -4.76 7.51
CA SER A 252 -23.56 -3.44 7.02
C SER A 252 -22.43 -2.44 6.75
N TRP A 253 -21.31 -2.51 7.47
CA TRP A 253 -20.16 -1.61 7.29
C TRP A 253 -19.26 -1.98 6.08
N ARG A 254 -19.20 -3.27 5.69
CA ARG A 254 -18.33 -3.78 4.61
C ARG A 254 -19.08 -4.42 3.44
N ALA A 255 -20.39 -4.66 3.55
CA ALA A 255 -21.23 -5.28 2.52
C ALA A 255 -21.24 -4.54 1.17
N GLY A 256 -20.83 -3.27 1.15
CA GLY A 256 -20.70 -2.47 -0.07
C GLY A 256 -19.30 -2.40 -0.68
N LYS A 257 -18.26 -3.02 -0.09
CA LYS A 257 -16.86 -2.91 -0.57
C LYS A 257 -16.56 -3.97 -1.63
N PRO A 258 -16.36 -3.60 -2.92
CA PRO A 258 -16.10 -4.58 -3.99
C PRO A 258 -14.81 -5.39 -3.76
N LYS A 259 -13.83 -4.80 -3.08
CA LYS A 259 -12.53 -5.41 -2.79
C LYS A 259 -12.65 -6.67 -1.93
N ASP A 260 -13.51 -6.68 -0.92
CA ASP A 260 -13.65 -7.81 0.01
C ASP A 260 -14.27 -9.03 -0.69
N GLN A 261 -15.26 -8.81 -1.56
CA GLN A 261 -15.85 -9.88 -2.38
C GLN A 261 -14.81 -10.48 -3.35
N VAL A 262 -13.97 -9.64 -3.96
CA VAL A 262 -12.89 -10.10 -4.86
C VAL A 262 -11.86 -10.94 -4.10
N ILE A 263 -11.47 -10.50 -2.89
CA ILE A 263 -10.54 -11.25 -2.05
C ILE A 263 -11.14 -12.60 -1.64
N LEU A 264 -12.40 -12.61 -1.20
CA LEU A 264 -13.10 -13.84 -0.82
C LEU A 264 -13.15 -14.85 -1.98
N ASN A 265 -13.49 -14.39 -3.19
CA ASN A 265 -13.53 -15.25 -4.37
C ASN A 265 -12.16 -15.88 -4.65
N LYS A 266 -11.07 -15.07 -4.58
CA LYS A 266 -9.70 -15.56 -4.75
C LYS A 266 -9.32 -16.62 -3.70
N LEU A 267 -9.70 -16.40 -2.44
CA LEU A 267 -9.43 -17.34 -1.33
C LEU A 267 -10.14 -18.67 -1.55
N ILE A 268 -11.42 -18.63 -1.93
CA ILE A 268 -12.22 -19.84 -2.23
C ILE A 268 -11.61 -20.61 -3.41
N ASP A 269 -11.22 -19.91 -4.48
CA ASP A 269 -10.61 -20.56 -5.65
C ASP A 269 -9.23 -21.15 -5.34
N TYR A 270 -8.46 -20.53 -4.46
CA TYR A 270 -7.21 -21.09 -3.94
C TYR A 270 -7.45 -22.34 -3.11
N GLN A 271 -8.44 -22.34 -2.21
CA GLN A 271 -8.80 -23.51 -1.41
C GLN A 271 -9.21 -24.70 -2.30
N LYS A 272 -10.03 -24.46 -3.34
CA LYS A 272 -10.43 -25.50 -4.30
C LYS A 272 -9.24 -26.13 -5.02
N ARG A 273 -8.28 -25.31 -5.46
CA ARG A 273 -7.06 -25.81 -6.14
C ARG A 273 -6.23 -26.70 -5.23
N ASN A 274 -5.96 -26.26 -4.00
CA ASN A 274 -5.19 -27.04 -3.03
C ASN A 274 -5.87 -28.35 -2.61
N ASN A 275 -7.21 -28.41 -2.64
CA ASN A 275 -7.96 -29.63 -2.34
C ASN A 275 -7.99 -30.62 -3.51
N ASN A 276 -7.89 -30.16 -4.76
CA ASN A 276 -7.84 -31.02 -5.94
C ASN A 276 -6.43 -31.61 -6.21
N GLU A 277 -5.40 -31.08 -5.55
CA GLU A 277 -4.00 -31.54 -5.64
C GLU A 277 -3.63 -32.55 -4.53
N ARG A 278 -4.57 -32.90 -3.64
CA ARG A 278 -4.42 -33.88 -2.54
C ARG A 278 -5.25 -35.13 -2.78
#